data_AF-X6MZ66-F1
#
_entry.id   AF-X6MZ66-F1
#
_cell.length_a   1.000
_cell.length_b   1.000
_cell.length_c   1.000
_cell.angle_alpha   90.00
_cell.angle_beta   90.00
_cell.angle_gamma   90.00
#
_symmetry.space_group_name_H-M   'P 1'
#
loop_
_entity.id
_entity.type
_entity.pdbx_description
1 polymer ?
#
loop_
_entity_poly.entity_id
_entity_poly.type
_entity_poly.pdbx_seq_one_letter_code
_entity_poly.pdbx_strand_id
1 'polypeptide(L)'
;MDEGFQSKMREIFRECKGCKFTSGHVKSYERSKVKAQIEYANEAFPKSAHIVDVVRCSATFDGIEDLKNGLNHFKRIIVKSNGIFEVMRMKNGFAQKPKSSGVTLGGQKKDEHSDSKKKKKESVLLSDTFHLEIPSGYQDVKFNVIYTEITEGEGNKESIVGEVQFLLRSIARWKMKGHKMYEISRQAPFINGCYDQLCVNDFDFQLKLSGFNHNSLSKLMLYFPLKFRESKYILNEKDADGDNFVSKIAFNSKVKYNCLKELLGDGDLIPTDVVQEQLLEKNQNGDYPLMFALWKQSSIEAIHLFIPSFLANPTEFWHCVNKFDMPLLDYALRNTLIDVSSSLKLLKENIDESKWNEFIVTQETWVCDFNIHIHSYKKKKLLLTMSVVFIAKRIHFFFFTTSSFDYVAIDLKKKKKKGRVYIAALGIYKLKTESGRAP
;
A
#
# COMPACT_ATOMS: atom_id res chain seq x y z
N MET A 1 -3.43 -30.32 -15.15
CA MET A 1 -4.69 -29.52 -15.20
C MET A 1 -4.75 -28.42 -16.26
N ASP A 2 -4.15 -27.21 -16.13
CA ASP A 2 -4.33 -26.14 -17.15
C ASP A 2 -3.79 -26.53 -18.52
N GLU A 3 -2.53 -26.98 -18.62
CA GLU A 3 -1.95 -27.39 -19.90
C GLU A 3 -2.74 -28.52 -20.58
N GLY A 4 -3.18 -29.52 -19.81
CA GLY A 4 -4.04 -30.61 -20.28
C GLY A 4 -5.37 -30.10 -20.84
N PHE A 5 -6.06 -29.22 -20.09
CA PHE A 5 -7.30 -28.57 -20.54
C PHE A 5 -7.10 -27.78 -21.83
N GLN A 6 -6.07 -26.93 -21.88
CA GLN A 6 -5.78 -26.06 -23.03
C GLN A 6 -5.40 -26.88 -24.27
N SER A 7 -4.62 -27.95 -24.10
CA SER A 7 -4.23 -28.87 -25.16
C SER A 7 -5.45 -29.56 -25.77
N LYS A 8 -6.31 -30.14 -24.93
CA LYS A 8 -7.53 -30.81 -25.38
C LYS A 8 -8.53 -29.86 -26.03
N MET A 9 -8.73 -28.67 -25.46
CA MET A 9 -9.60 -27.66 -26.10
C MET A 9 -9.04 -27.21 -27.46
N ARG A 10 -7.72 -27.03 -27.58
CA ARG A 10 -7.09 -26.71 -28.87
C ARG A 10 -7.32 -27.81 -29.90
N GLU A 11 -7.19 -29.06 -29.50
CA GLU A 11 -7.46 -30.23 -30.35
C GLU A 11 -8.90 -30.21 -30.89
N ILE A 12 -9.88 -29.99 -30.01
CA ILE A 12 -11.31 -29.90 -30.37
C ILE A 12 -11.55 -28.82 -31.43
N PHE A 13 -10.98 -27.63 -31.23
CA PHE A 13 -11.26 -26.50 -32.14
C PHE A 13 -10.37 -26.49 -33.39
N ARG A 14 -9.35 -27.34 -33.48
CA ARG A 14 -8.44 -27.42 -34.64
C ARG A 14 -9.18 -27.80 -35.92
N GLU A 15 -10.21 -28.63 -35.83
CA GLU A 15 -11.00 -29.11 -36.98
C GLU A 15 -12.10 -28.12 -37.41
N CYS A 16 -12.33 -27.06 -36.63
CA CYS A 16 -13.39 -26.10 -36.92
C CYS A 16 -12.93 -25.09 -37.98
N LYS A 17 -13.58 -25.11 -39.15
CA LYS A 17 -13.37 -24.09 -40.20
C LYS A 17 -13.69 -22.69 -39.68
N GLY A 18 -12.87 -21.71 -40.06
CA GLY A 18 -13.06 -20.31 -39.68
C GLY A 18 -12.91 -20.05 -38.18
N CYS A 19 -12.32 -20.98 -37.41
CA CYS A 19 -12.11 -20.85 -35.98
C CYS A 19 -10.64 -20.50 -35.65
N LYS A 20 -10.45 -19.52 -34.78
CA LYS A 20 -9.18 -19.24 -34.11
C LYS A 20 -9.32 -19.57 -32.63
N PHE A 21 -8.64 -20.63 -32.20
CA PHE A 21 -8.47 -20.95 -30.79
C PHE A 21 -7.45 -20.00 -30.14
N THR A 22 -7.69 -19.61 -28.90
CA THR A 22 -6.76 -18.83 -28.09
C THR A 22 -6.84 -19.29 -26.64
N SER A 23 -5.71 -19.78 -26.11
CA SER A 23 -5.57 -20.09 -24.70
C SER A 23 -5.60 -18.81 -23.87
N GLY A 24 -6.35 -18.82 -22.77
CA GLY A 24 -6.33 -17.74 -21.79
C GLY A 24 -5.32 -18.05 -20.70
N HIS A 25 -4.63 -17.02 -20.20
CA HIS A 25 -3.81 -17.17 -19.00
C HIS A 25 -4.66 -17.55 -17.79
N VAL A 26 -4.11 -18.41 -16.93
CA VAL A 26 -4.64 -18.70 -15.60
C VAL A 26 -4.87 -17.37 -14.87
N LYS A 27 -6.06 -17.21 -14.29
CA LYS A 27 -6.38 -15.99 -13.56
C LYS A 27 -5.44 -15.84 -12.35
N SER A 28 -4.77 -14.70 -12.25
CA SER A 28 -3.88 -14.41 -11.12
C SER A 28 -4.64 -14.39 -9.79
N TYR A 29 -3.92 -14.60 -8.70
CA TYR A 29 -4.46 -14.56 -7.35
C TYR A 29 -5.19 -13.24 -7.04
N GLU A 30 -4.58 -12.10 -7.38
CA GLU A 30 -5.12 -10.76 -7.14
C GLU A 30 -6.44 -10.56 -7.89
N ARG A 31 -6.50 -11.00 -9.16
CA ARG A 31 -7.73 -10.90 -9.96
C ARG A 31 -8.83 -11.80 -9.41
N SER A 32 -8.49 -12.99 -8.92
CA SER A 32 -9.43 -13.90 -8.27
C SER A 32 -9.97 -13.29 -6.97
N LYS A 33 -9.10 -12.71 -6.14
CA LYS A 33 -9.48 -12.01 -4.90
C LYS A 33 -10.44 -10.86 -5.18
N VAL A 34 -10.11 -9.98 -6.13
CA VAL A 34 -10.98 -8.85 -6.53
C VAL A 34 -12.33 -9.36 -7.02
N LYS A 35 -12.35 -10.44 -7.82
CA LYS A 35 -13.60 -11.04 -8.31
C LYS A 35 -14.47 -11.58 -7.16
N ALA A 36 -13.88 -12.31 -6.21
CA ALA A 36 -14.60 -12.78 -5.01
C ALA A 36 -15.17 -11.62 -4.17
N GLN A 37 -14.41 -10.53 -4.02
CA GLN A 37 -14.81 -9.40 -3.18
C GLN A 37 -15.90 -8.54 -3.83
N ILE A 38 -15.85 -8.35 -5.15
CA ILE A 38 -16.75 -7.44 -5.87
C ILE A 38 -17.95 -8.20 -6.45
N GLU A 39 -17.72 -9.23 -7.28
CA GLU A 39 -18.80 -9.90 -8.02
C GLU A 39 -19.59 -10.87 -7.13
N TYR A 40 -18.94 -11.43 -6.11
CA TYR A 40 -19.54 -12.40 -5.19
C TYR A 40 -19.62 -11.86 -3.75
N ALA A 41 -19.72 -10.53 -3.61
CA ALA A 41 -19.78 -9.85 -2.31
C ALA A 41 -20.93 -10.37 -1.42
N ASN A 42 -22.06 -10.69 -2.04
CA ASN A 42 -23.30 -11.10 -1.37
C ASN A 42 -23.56 -12.61 -1.44
N GLU A 43 -22.63 -13.39 -2.02
CA GLU A 43 -22.78 -14.84 -2.10
C GLU A 43 -22.32 -15.55 -0.81
N ALA A 44 -22.81 -16.77 -0.62
CA ALA A 44 -22.44 -17.61 0.52
C ALA A 44 -20.94 -17.96 0.51
N PHE A 45 -20.36 -18.04 1.71
CA PHE A 45 -18.98 -18.48 1.92
C PHE A 45 -18.85 -20.01 1.65
N PRO A 46 -17.73 -20.49 1.05
CA PRO A 46 -16.56 -19.74 0.62
C PRO A 46 -16.75 -19.02 -0.72
N LYS A 47 -16.52 -17.71 -0.75
CA LYS A 47 -16.68 -16.87 -1.94
C LYS A 47 -15.78 -17.28 -3.11
N SER A 48 -14.63 -17.86 -2.81
CA SER A 48 -13.68 -18.37 -3.81
C SER A 48 -14.24 -19.53 -4.64
N ALA A 49 -15.13 -20.35 -4.07
CA ALA A 49 -15.72 -21.50 -4.77
C ALA A 49 -16.61 -21.08 -5.96
N HIS A 50 -17.09 -19.83 -5.97
CA HIS A 50 -17.89 -19.28 -7.07
C HIS A 50 -17.05 -18.83 -8.27
N ILE A 51 -15.71 -18.79 -8.14
CA ILE A 51 -14.79 -18.40 -9.22
C ILE A 51 -14.52 -19.60 -10.12
N VAL A 52 -15.35 -19.76 -11.15
CA VAL A 52 -15.30 -20.89 -12.09
C VAL A 52 -14.48 -20.64 -13.36
N ASP A 53 -13.93 -19.45 -13.53
CA ASP A 53 -13.19 -19.02 -14.73
C ASP A 53 -11.69 -18.82 -14.44
N VAL A 54 -11.12 -19.64 -13.55
CA VAL A 54 -9.68 -19.62 -13.23
C VAL A 54 -8.88 -20.06 -14.45
N VAL A 55 -9.25 -21.18 -15.04
CA VAL A 55 -8.78 -21.66 -16.34
C VAL A 55 -9.80 -21.27 -17.41
N ARG A 56 -9.32 -20.75 -18.53
CA ARG A 56 -10.20 -20.25 -19.59
C ARG A 56 -9.56 -20.29 -20.97
N CYS A 57 -10.37 -20.42 -21.99
CA CYS A 57 -9.95 -20.31 -23.38
C CYS A 57 -11.07 -19.69 -24.22
N SER A 58 -10.74 -19.30 -25.44
CA SER A 58 -11.73 -18.77 -26.38
C SER A 58 -11.57 -19.35 -27.77
N ALA A 59 -12.71 -19.65 -28.41
CA ALA A 59 -12.82 -20.00 -29.82
C ALA A 59 -13.50 -18.83 -30.55
N THR A 60 -12.76 -18.18 -31.46
CA THR A 60 -13.24 -17.03 -32.23
C THR A 60 -13.55 -17.44 -33.66
N PHE A 61 -14.78 -17.24 -34.10
CA PHE A 61 -15.29 -17.68 -35.41
C PHE A 61 -15.49 -16.51 -36.36
N ASP A 62 -15.27 -16.74 -37.64
CA ASP A 62 -15.28 -15.69 -38.66
C ASP A 62 -16.70 -15.22 -38.99
N GLY A 63 -17.62 -16.17 -39.17
CA GLY A 63 -19.04 -15.91 -39.40
C GLY A 63 -19.97 -16.63 -38.42
N ILE A 64 -21.26 -16.28 -38.51
CA ILE A 64 -22.33 -16.91 -37.71
C ILE A 64 -22.46 -18.40 -38.04
N GLU A 65 -22.31 -18.77 -39.31
CA GLU A 65 -22.39 -20.16 -39.74
C GLU A 65 -21.21 -20.99 -39.18
N ASP A 66 -19.99 -20.45 -39.20
CA ASP A 66 -18.82 -21.10 -38.57
C ASP A 66 -19.01 -21.27 -37.07
N LEU A 67 -19.56 -20.25 -36.38
CA LEU A 67 -19.89 -20.32 -34.95
C LEU A 67 -20.91 -21.42 -34.65
N LYS A 68 -21.99 -21.50 -35.43
CA LYS A 68 -23.02 -22.54 -35.29
C LYS A 68 -22.43 -23.94 -35.52
N ASN A 69 -21.61 -24.09 -36.55
CA ASN A 69 -20.92 -25.35 -36.84
C ASN A 69 -19.92 -25.73 -35.75
N GLY A 70 -19.18 -24.76 -35.20
CA GLY A 70 -18.29 -24.94 -34.06
C GLY A 70 -19.02 -25.36 -32.78
N LEU A 71 -20.19 -24.77 -32.48
CA LEU A 71 -21.03 -25.17 -31.34
C LEU A 71 -21.55 -26.60 -31.50
N ASN A 72 -22.01 -26.97 -32.69
CA ASN A 72 -22.47 -28.33 -32.99
C ASN A 72 -21.33 -29.36 -32.90
N HIS A 73 -20.14 -29.01 -33.44
CA HIS A 73 -18.95 -29.84 -33.31
C HIS A 73 -18.57 -30.03 -31.84
N PHE A 74 -18.47 -28.93 -31.07
CA PHE A 74 -18.18 -28.96 -29.64
C PHE A 74 -19.17 -29.86 -28.88
N LYS A 75 -20.47 -29.68 -29.08
CA LYS A 75 -21.51 -30.52 -28.47
C LYS A 75 -21.28 -32.02 -28.75
N ARG A 76 -20.99 -32.38 -30.00
CA ARG A 76 -20.72 -33.79 -30.38
C ARG A 76 -19.49 -34.35 -29.70
N ILE A 77 -18.39 -33.57 -29.62
CA ILE A 77 -17.16 -34.04 -28.98
C ILE A 77 -17.36 -34.21 -27.47
N ILE A 78 -18.03 -33.27 -26.80
CA ILE A 78 -18.30 -33.39 -25.36
C ILE A 78 -19.10 -34.66 -25.04
N VAL A 79 -20.16 -34.95 -25.82
CA VAL A 79 -20.96 -36.18 -25.67
C VAL A 79 -20.12 -37.45 -25.89
N LYS A 80 -19.14 -37.41 -26.81
CA LYS A 80 -18.24 -38.54 -27.10
C LYS A 80 -17.02 -38.64 -26.17
N SER A 81 -16.84 -37.70 -25.25
CA SER A 81 -15.61 -37.59 -24.45
C SER A 81 -15.49 -38.62 -23.31
N ASN A 82 -16.48 -39.51 -23.15
CA ASN A 82 -16.50 -40.57 -22.12
C ASN A 82 -16.20 -40.06 -20.70
N GLY A 83 -16.69 -38.86 -20.35
CA GLY A 83 -16.52 -38.25 -19.02
C GLY A 83 -15.25 -37.43 -18.83
N ILE A 84 -14.40 -37.29 -19.85
CA ILE A 84 -13.26 -36.35 -19.81
C ILE A 84 -13.77 -34.90 -19.71
N PHE A 85 -14.86 -34.59 -20.40
CA PHE A 85 -15.52 -33.30 -20.33
C PHE A 85 -17.01 -33.41 -19.98
N GLU A 86 -17.46 -32.54 -19.08
CA GLU A 86 -18.87 -32.40 -18.71
C GLU A 86 -19.28 -30.92 -18.71
N VAL A 87 -20.43 -30.60 -19.29
CA VAL A 87 -20.96 -29.23 -19.27
C VAL A 87 -21.62 -28.97 -17.92
N MET A 88 -20.96 -28.19 -17.07
CA MET A 88 -21.53 -27.73 -15.79
C MET A 88 -22.61 -26.67 -16.00
N ARG A 89 -22.34 -25.70 -16.88
CA ARG A 89 -23.25 -24.56 -17.13
C ARG A 89 -23.02 -23.97 -18.50
N MET A 90 -24.11 -23.56 -19.16
CA MET A 90 -24.08 -22.71 -20.36
C MET A 90 -24.66 -21.32 -20.04
N LYS A 91 -23.98 -20.27 -20.51
CA LYS A 91 -24.51 -18.90 -20.59
C LYS A 91 -24.64 -18.55 -22.07
N ASN A 92 -25.87 -18.35 -22.54
CA ASN A 92 -26.14 -17.99 -23.92
C ASN A 92 -26.62 -16.53 -23.99
N GLY A 93 -25.73 -15.62 -24.38
CA GLY A 93 -26.05 -14.20 -24.56
C GLY A 93 -26.98 -13.91 -25.73
N PHE A 94 -27.16 -14.86 -26.66
CA PHE A 94 -28.10 -14.77 -27.78
C PHE A 94 -29.50 -15.28 -27.44
N ALA A 95 -29.68 -15.91 -26.27
CA ALA A 95 -31.00 -16.37 -25.87
C ALA A 95 -31.91 -15.16 -25.74
N GLN A 96 -32.97 -15.10 -26.56
CA GLN A 96 -34.00 -14.07 -26.43
C GLN A 96 -34.50 -14.13 -24.99
N LYS A 97 -34.41 -13.00 -24.28
CA LYS A 97 -35.12 -12.88 -23.01
C LYS A 97 -36.58 -13.16 -23.34
N PRO A 98 -37.25 -14.09 -22.64
CA PRO A 98 -38.68 -14.28 -22.84
C PRO A 98 -39.28 -12.88 -22.73
N LYS A 99 -39.99 -12.45 -23.78
CA LYS A 99 -40.79 -11.22 -23.70
C LYS A 99 -41.60 -11.42 -22.43
N SER A 100 -41.30 -10.63 -21.41
CA SER A 100 -42.12 -10.61 -20.20
C SER A 100 -43.47 -10.06 -20.64
N SER A 101 -44.30 -10.96 -21.20
CA SER A 101 -45.74 -10.81 -21.21
C SER A 101 -46.08 -10.45 -19.77
N GLY A 102 -46.64 -9.26 -19.58
CA GLY A 102 -46.87 -8.65 -18.28
C GLY A 102 -47.89 -9.42 -17.45
N VAL A 103 -47.55 -10.63 -17.02
CA VAL A 103 -48.29 -11.40 -16.04
C VAL A 103 -47.63 -11.14 -14.70
N THR A 104 -48.05 -10.04 -14.09
CA THR A 104 -47.84 -9.72 -12.69
C THR A 104 -48.68 -10.71 -11.87
N LEU A 105 -48.19 -11.93 -11.66
CA LEU A 105 -48.77 -12.82 -10.64
C LEU A 105 -48.18 -12.45 -9.29
N GLY A 106 -48.94 -11.63 -8.58
CA GLY A 106 -49.24 -11.78 -7.15
C GLY A 106 -48.06 -11.94 -6.19
N GLY A 107 -47.56 -10.81 -5.69
CA GLY A 107 -46.75 -10.74 -4.48
C GLY A 107 -46.90 -9.37 -3.84
N GLN A 108 -48.03 -9.13 -3.17
CA GLN A 108 -48.30 -7.91 -2.43
C GLN A 108 -47.23 -7.69 -1.34
N LYS A 109 -46.39 -6.68 -1.52
CA LYS A 109 -45.93 -5.85 -0.40
C LYS A 109 -46.29 -4.41 -0.74
N LYS A 110 -47.32 -3.92 -0.04
CA LYS A 110 -47.66 -2.51 0.06
C LYS A 110 -46.52 -1.84 0.81
N ASP A 111 -45.78 -0.97 0.13
CA ASP A 111 -45.18 0.21 0.73
C ASP A 111 -45.36 1.35 -0.27
N GLU A 112 -46.27 2.25 0.09
CA GLU A 112 -46.63 3.46 -0.63
C GLU A 112 -45.55 4.52 -0.37
N HIS A 113 -44.75 4.84 -1.38
CA HIS A 113 -44.30 6.20 -1.63
C HIS A 113 -43.98 6.34 -3.12
N SER A 114 -45.00 6.74 -3.87
CA SER A 114 -44.99 6.89 -5.31
C SER A 114 -44.28 8.17 -5.72
N ASP A 115 -42.98 8.09 -5.97
CA ASP A 115 -42.30 9.03 -6.86
C ASP A 115 -42.29 8.42 -8.26
N SER A 116 -43.12 9.01 -9.13
CA SER A 116 -43.39 8.57 -10.50
C SER A 116 -42.16 8.67 -11.40
N LYS A 117 -41.23 7.72 -11.28
CA LYS A 117 -40.17 7.48 -12.26
C LYS A 117 -40.80 6.90 -13.53
N LYS A 118 -41.14 7.79 -14.48
CA LYS A 118 -41.40 7.46 -15.90
C LYS A 118 -40.34 6.46 -16.36
N LYS A 119 -40.72 5.18 -16.52
CA LYS A 119 -39.90 4.17 -17.21
C LYS A 119 -39.66 4.68 -18.62
N LYS A 120 -38.48 5.26 -18.85
CA LYS A 120 -38.01 5.70 -20.17
C LYS A 120 -38.04 4.46 -21.07
N LYS A 121 -38.98 4.44 -22.02
CA LYS A 121 -39.09 3.39 -23.03
C LYS A 121 -37.79 3.46 -23.83
N GLU A 122 -36.81 2.59 -23.55
CA GLU A 122 -35.58 2.52 -24.32
C GLU A 122 -35.98 2.25 -25.78
N SER A 123 -35.70 3.23 -26.64
CA SER A 123 -35.90 3.08 -28.07
C SER A 123 -34.98 1.95 -28.55
N VAL A 124 -35.57 0.86 -29.02
CA VAL A 124 -34.83 -0.25 -29.61
C VAL A 124 -34.14 0.28 -30.86
N LEU A 125 -32.80 0.30 -30.85
CA LEU A 125 -32.00 0.66 -32.01
C LEU A 125 -32.12 -0.46 -33.04
N LEU A 126 -32.63 -0.13 -34.22
CA LEU A 126 -32.65 -1.05 -35.36
C LEU A 126 -31.48 -0.73 -36.28
N SER A 127 -30.93 -1.75 -36.93
CA SER A 127 -29.97 -1.57 -38.01
C SER A 127 -30.65 -0.98 -39.24
N ASP A 128 -30.03 0.06 -39.83
CA ASP A 128 -30.61 0.77 -40.98
C ASP A 128 -30.78 -0.14 -42.21
N THR A 129 -29.89 -1.12 -42.40
CA THR A 129 -29.88 -1.98 -43.60
C THR A 129 -30.82 -3.19 -43.50
N PHE A 130 -30.94 -3.79 -42.32
CA PHE A 130 -31.67 -5.06 -42.14
C PHE A 130 -32.90 -4.93 -41.26
N HIS A 131 -33.14 -3.76 -40.65
CA HIS A 131 -34.19 -3.53 -39.65
C HIS A 131 -34.20 -4.54 -38.50
N LEU A 132 -33.04 -5.14 -38.21
CA LEU A 132 -32.85 -6.02 -37.08
C LEU A 132 -32.50 -5.21 -35.84
N GLU A 133 -33.04 -5.62 -34.68
CA GLU A 133 -32.66 -5.07 -33.38
C GLU A 133 -31.16 -5.22 -33.17
N ILE A 134 -30.47 -4.09 -33.03
CA ILE A 134 -29.07 -4.07 -32.63
C ILE A 134 -29.06 -4.42 -31.14
N PRO A 135 -28.39 -5.50 -30.72
CA PRO A 135 -28.27 -5.81 -29.31
C PRO A 135 -27.71 -4.60 -28.56
N SER A 136 -28.40 -4.17 -27.50
CA SER A 136 -27.94 -3.05 -26.65
C SER A 136 -26.63 -3.37 -25.90
N GLY A 137 -26.20 -4.63 -25.94
CA GLY A 137 -24.99 -5.08 -25.31
C GLY A 137 -24.34 -6.25 -26.03
N TYR A 138 -23.13 -6.53 -25.57
CA TYR A 138 -22.33 -7.66 -25.97
C TYR A 138 -23.05 -9.00 -25.75
N GLN A 139 -23.02 -9.87 -26.77
CA GLN A 139 -23.55 -11.23 -26.70
C GLN A 139 -22.45 -12.24 -27.04
N ASP A 140 -22.35 -13.29 -26.22
CA ASP A 140 -21.44 -14.41 -26.41
C ASP A 140 -22.09 -15.71 -25.91
N VAL A 141 -21.50 -16.85 -26.28
CA VAL A 141 -21.84 -18.12 -25.64
C VAL A 141 -20.65 -18.56 -24.78
N LYS A 142 -20.90 -18.86 -23.52
CA LYS A 142 -19.89 -19.37 -22.59
C LYS A 142 -20.32 -20.69 -22.01
N PHE A 143 -19.40 -21.63 -21.96
CA PHE A 143 -19.57 -22.89 -21.26
C PHE A 143 -18.61 -22.94 -20.09
N ASN A 144 -19.11 -23.26 -18.91
CA ASN A 144 -18.26 -23.78 -17.84
C ASN A 144 -18.26 -25.29 -17.99
N VAL A 145 -17.08 -25.86 -18.18
CA VAL A 145 -16.87 -27.26 -18.48
C VAL A 145 -15.99 -27.85 -17.39
N ILE A 146 -16.41 -28.97 -16.81
CA ILE A 146 -15.56 -29.78 -15.93
C ILE A 146 -14.65 -30.60 -16.82
N TYR A 147 -13.35 -30.49 -16.60
CA TYR A 147 -12.32 -31.30 -17.24
C TYR A 147 -11.70 -32.21 -16.20
N THR A 148 -11.68 -33.51 -16.50
CA THR A 148 -11.12 -34.54 -15.63
C THR A 148 -9.90 -35.16 -16.27
N GLU A 149 -8.75 -35.05 -15.59
CA GLU A 149 -7.49 -35.67 -15.99
C GLU A 149 -7.32 -36.97 -15.19
N ILE A 150 -7.01 -38.08 -15.88
CA ILE A 150 -6.76 -39.38 -15.27
C ILE A 150 -5.25 -39.59 -15.27
N THR A 151 -4.63 -39.49 -14.11
CA THR A 151 -3.18 -39.67 -13.98
C THR A 151 -2.88 -41.17 -13.97
N GLU A 152 -2.17 -41.65 -15.00
CA GLU A 152 -1.74 -43.06 -15.09
C GLU A 152 -0.83 -43.39 -13.90
N GLY A 153 -1.28 -44.32 -13.04
CA GLY A 153 -0.49 -44.85 -11.92
C GLY A 153 -1.17 -44.82 -10.56
N GLU A 154 -2.02 -43.83 -10.27
CA GLU A 154 -2.60 -43.66 -8.93
C GLU A 154 -4.11 -43.91 -8.86
N GLY A 155 -4.80 -44.05 -10.00
CA GLY A 155 -6.26 -44.12 -10.05
C GLY A 155 -6.97 -42.84 -9.58
N ASN A 156 -6.20 -41.81 -9.20
CA ASN A 156 -6.68 -40.52 -8.78
C ASN A 156 -7.20 -39.75 -10.01
N LYS A 157 -8.44 -39.24 -9.89
CA LYS A 157 -9.07 -38.37 -10.87
C LYS A 157 -9.02 -36.95 -10.34
N GLU A 158 -8.32 -36.07 -11.06
CA GLU A 158 -8.32 -34.64 -10.76
C GLU A 158 -9.27 -33.93 -11.71
N SER A 159 -10.08 -33.01 -11.19
CA SER A 159 -11.04 -32.24 -11.99
C SER A 159 -10.87 -30.74 -11.78
N ILE A 160 -11.05 -29.97 -12.86
CA ILE A 160 -11.05 -28.51 -12.84
C ILE A 160 -12.20 -27.97 -13.68
N VAL A 161 -12.77 -26.83 -13.26
CA VAL A 161 -13.74 -26.10 -14.08
C VAL A 161 -12.99 -25.09 -14.96
N GLY A 162 -13.20 -25.18 -16.28
CA GLY A 162 -12.69 -24.22 -17.25
C GLY A 162 -13.83 -23.46 -17.95
N GLU A 163 -13.62 -22.17 -18.21
CA GLU A 163 -14.53 -21.35 -19.03
C GLU A 163 -14.11 -21.40 -20.52
N VAL A 164 -14.99 -21.91 -21.39
CA VAL A 164 -14.83 -21.91 -22.84
C VAL A 164 -15.74 -20.85 -23.45
N GLN A 165 -15.14 -19.82 -24.03
CA GLN A 165 -15.87 -18.69 -24.61
C GLN A 165 -15.93 -18.81 -26.15
N PHE A 166 -17.14 -18.74 -26.72
CA PHE A 166 -17.38 -18.73 -28.15
C PHE A 166 -17.73 -17.32 -28.62
N LEU A 167 -16.97 -16.80 -29.59
CA LEU A 167 -17.07 -15.41 -30.04
C LEU A 167 -17.11 -15.32 -31.56
N LEU A 168 -17.84 -14.34 -32.08
CA LEU A 168 -17.62 -13.87 -33.45
C LEU A 168 -16.38 -12.98 -33.51
N ARG A 169 -15.64 -13.02 -34.62
CA ARG A 169 -14.43 -12.22 -34.85
C ARG A 169 -14.69 -10.73 -34.73
N SER A 170 -15.82 -10.25 -35.26
CA SER A 170 -16.27 -8.85 -35.13
C SER A 170 -16.40 -8.44 -33.66
N ILE A 171 -17.05 -9.30 -32.86
CA ILE A 171 -17.27 -9.11 -31.42
C ILE A 171 -15.96 -9.20 -30.63
N ALA A 172 -15.08 -10.15 -30.95
CA ALA A 172 -13.76 -10.27 -30.30
C ALA A 172 -12.90 -9.01 -30.54
N ARG A 173 -12.88 -8.49 -31.79
CA ARG A 173 -12.19 -7.24 -32.13
C ARG A 173 -12.77 -6.04 -31.38
N TRP A 174 -14.10 -5.95 -31.29
CA TRP A 174 -14.75 -4.89 -30.51
C TRP A 174 -14.39 -4.97 -29.03
N LYS A 175 -14.41 -6.17 -28.44
CA LYS A 175 -14.02 -6.42 -27.04
C LYS A 175 -12.58 -5.99 -26.76
N MET A 176 -11.65 -6.29 -27.66
CA MET A 176 -10.25 -5.84 -27.51
C MET A 176 -10.13 -4.31 -27.44
N LYS A 177 -10.91 -3.58 -28.26
CA LYS A 177 -10.93 -2.11 -28.23
C LYS A 177 -11.61 -1.57 -26.96
N GLY A 178 -12.72 -2.19 -26.57
CA GLY A 178 -13.52 -1.78 -25.40
C GLY A 178 -12.94 -2.18 -24.04
N HIS A 179 -12.01 -3.15 -23.98
CA HIS A 179 -11.49 -3.69 -22.71
C HIS A 179 -10.90 -2.61 -21.80
N LYS A 180 -10.20 -1.62 -22.37
CA LYS A 180 -9.64 -0.51 -21.58
C LYS A 180 -10.73 0.31 -20.90
N MET A 181 -11.81 0.63 -21.62
CA MET A 181 -12.95 1.37 -21.08
C MET A 181 -13.73 0.55 -20.06
N TYR A 182 -13.85 -0.76 -20.30
CA TYR A 182 -14.47 -1.68 -19.35
C TYR A 182 -13.72 -1.74 -18.01
N GLU A 183 -12.38 -1.81 -18.03
CA GLU A 183 -11.58 -1.78 -16.79
C GLU A 183 -11.76 -0.47 -16.01
N ILE A 184 -11.85 0.68 -16.70
CA ILE A 184 -12.14 1.97 -16.06
C ILE A 184 -13.56 1.96 -15.46
N SER A 185 -14.56 1.52 -16.23
CA SER A 185 -15.95 1.45 -15.75
C SER A 185 -16.11 0.52 -14.54
N ARG A 186 -15.33 -0.56 -14.45
CA ARG A 186 -15.32 -1.46 -13.29
C ARG A 186 -14.75 -0.84 -12.03
N GLN A 187 -13.92 0.19 -12.14
CA GLN A 187 -13.40 0.90 -10.98
C GLN A 187 -14.43 1.88 -10.40
N ALA A 188 -15.43 2.31 -11.18
CA ALA A 188 -16.41 3.29 -10.74
C ALA A 188 -17.20 2.84 -9.50
N PRO A 189 -17.74 1.60 -9.40
CA PRO A 189 -18.42 1.16 -8.18
C PRO A 189 -17.51 1.14 -6.95
N PHE A 190 -16.23 0.78 -7.12
CA PHE A 190 -15.26 0.81 -6.02
C PHE A 190 -14.98 2.25 -5.58
N ILE A 191 -14.71 3.13 -6.53
CA ILE A 191 -14.47 4.56 -6.26
C ILE A 191 -15.68 5.19 -5.59
N ASN A 192 -16.89 4.94 -6.11
CA ASN A 192 -18.13 5.43 -5.53
C ASN A 192 -18.34 4.87 -4.12
N GLY A 193 -18.09 3.58 -3.90
CA GLY A 193 -18.15 2.99 -2.56
C GLY A 193 -17.15 3.62 -1.59
N CYS A 194 -15.94 3.98 -2.04
CA CYS A 194 -14.99 4.74 -1.24
C CYS A 194 -15.50 6.16 -0.94
N TYR A 195 -16.10 6.85 -1.92
CA TYR A 195 -16.72 8.16 -1.69
C TYR A 195 -17.89 8.08 -0.71
N ASP A 196 -18.77 7.09 -0.85
CA ASP A 196 -19.89 6.88 0.06
C ASP A 196 -19.38 6.64 1.48
N GLN A 197 -18.32 5.84 1.65
CA GLN A 197 -17.66 5.66 2.94
C GLN A 197 -17.06 6.97 3.47
N LEU A 198 -16.40 7.77 2.63
CA LEU A 198 -15.88 9.08 3.03
C LEU A 198 -16.99 10.06 3.45
N CYS A 199 -18.16 10.00 2.80
CA CYS A 199 -19.32 10.81 3.16
C CYS A 199 -19.98 10.37 4.48
N VAL A 200 -19.88 9.09 4.84
CA VAL A 200 -20.39 8.56 6.10
C VAL A 200 -19.44 8.82 7.27
N ASN A 201 -18.13 8.83 7.00
CA ASN A 201 -17.12 8.95 8.05
C ASN A 201 -16.92 10.41 8.49
N ASP A 202 -16.89 10.62 9.81
CA ASP A 202 -16.57 11.93 10.37
C ASP A 202 -15.12 12.37 10.07
N PHE A 203 -14.85 13.65 10.30
CA PHE A 203 -13.53 14.24 10.06
C PHE A 203 -12.43 13.55 10.88
N ASP A 204 -12.69 13.19 12.13
CA ASP A 204 -11.71 12.56 13.02
C ASP A 204 -11.29 11.18 12.50
N PHE A 205 -12.24 10.40 11.98
CA PHE A 205 -11.96 9.13 11.33
C PHE A 205 -11.12 9.31 10.06
N GLN A 206 -11.46 10.29 9.23
CA GLN A 206 -10.69 10.60 8.02
C GLN A 206 -9.25 11.04 8.35
N LEU A 207 -9.09 11.84 9.41
CA LEU A 207 -7.79 12.29 9.90
C LEU A 207 -6.96 11.12 10.43
N LYS A 208 -7.54 10.19 11.19
CA LYS A 208 -6.88 8.94 11.61
C LYS A 208 -6.47 8.08 10.41
N LEU A 209 -7.39 7.88 9.45
CA LEU A 209 -7.14 7.08 8.24
C LEU A 209 -6.05 7.69 7.35
N SER A 210 -5.88 9.01 7.37
CA SER A 210 -4.81 9.69 6.63
C SER A 210 -3.42 9.19 7.04
N GLY A 211 -3.27 8.68 8.27
CA GLY A 211 -2.00 8.20 8.82
C GLY A 211 -0.89 9.24 8.73
N PHE A 212 -1.25 10.52 8.80
CA PHE A 212 -0.40 11.68 8.59
C PHE A 212 0.39 11.67 7.27
N ASN A 213 -0.12 10.98 6.24
CA ASN A 213 0.47 11.07 4.91
C ASN A 213 0.22 12.47 4.33
N HIS A 214 1.28 13.19 3.94
CA HIS A 214 1.16 14.56 3.44
C HIS A 214 0.14 14.73 2.29
N ASN A 215 -0.03 13.74 1.39
CA ASN A 215 -1.00 13.85 0.28
C ASN A 215 -2.46 13.74 0.74
N SER A 216 -2.72 12.99 1.80
CA SER A 216 -4.06 12.87 2.38
C SER A 216 -4.34 14.01 3.35
N LEU A 217 -3.35 14.35 4.18
CA LEU A 217 -3.44 15.40 5.19
C LEU A 217 -3.62 16.78 4.56
N SER A 218 -2.87 17.12 3.50
CA SER A 218 -3.03 18.39 2.78
C SER A 218 -4.43 18.59 2.19
N LYS A 219 -5.09 17.50 1.73
CA LYS A 219 -6.49 17.57 1.30
C LYS A 219 -7.42 17.89 2.45
N LEU A 220 -7.21 17.27 3.61
CA LEU A 220 -8.00 17.57 4.81
C LEU A 220 -7.82 19.02 5.25
N MET A 221 -6.58 19.51 5.25
CA MET A 221 -6.27 20.91 5.58
C MET A 221 -6.94 21.89 4.61
N LEU A 222 -6.94 21.58 3.30
CA LEU A 222 -7.56 22.42 2.27
C LEU A 222 -9.09 22.43 2.34
N TYR A 223 -9.73 21.27 2.51
CA TYR A 223 -11.18 21.14 2.42
C TYR A 223 -11.90 21.32 3.76
N PHE A 224 -11.21 21.09 4.89
CA PHE A 224 -11.82 21.12 6.23
C PHE A 224 -10.97 21.87 7.27
N PRO A 225 -10.44 23.08 6.99
CA PRO A 225 -9.52 23.78 7.89
C PRO A 225 -10.12 24.02 9.28
N LEU A 226 -11.39 24.43 9.35
CA LEU A 226 -12.07 24.71 10.62
C LEU A 226 -12.28 23.44 11.48
N LYS A 227 -12.34 22.26 10.85
CA LYS A 227 -12.56 21.00 11.57
C LYS A 227 -11.35 20.56 12.39
N PHE A 228 -10.15 21.05 12.07
CA PHE A 228 -8.97 20.81 12.91
C PHE A 228 -9.13 21.43 14.31
N ARG A 229 -9.77 22.60 14.40
CA ARG A 229 -10.04 23.29 15.68
C ARG A 229 -11.13 22.61 16.52
N GLU A 230 -12.03 21.86 15.87
CA GLU A 230 -13.19 21.21 16.51
C GLU A 230 -12.95 19.72 16.79
N SER A 231 -11.87 19.16 16.23
CA SER A 231 -11.58 17.72 16.25
C SER A 231 -11.32 17.23 17.66
N LYS A 232 -12.13 16.28 18.15
CA LYS A 232 -11.90 15.67 19.47
C LYS A 232 -10.61 14.87 19.46
N TYR A 233 -10.31 14.25 18.33
CA TYR A 233 -9.07 13.53 18.11
C TYR A 233 -7.83 14.42 18.31
N ILE A 234 -7.86 15.67 17.81
CA ILE A 234 -6.77 16.62 18.01
C ILE A 234 -6.76 17.15 19.43
N LEU A 235 -7.91 17.60 19.93
CA LEU A 235 -7.98 18.36 21.18
C LEU A 235 -7.70 17.51 22.42
N ASN A 236 -8.23 16.28 22.48
CA ASN A 236 -8.33 15.56 23.76
C ASN A 236 -7.96 14.06 23.67
N GLU A 237 -7.94 13.45 22.49
CA GLU A 237 -7.79 12.00 22.38
C GLU A 237 -6.33 11.54 22.51
N LYS A 238 -6.09 10.63 23.45
CA LYS A 238 -4.83 9.91 23.61
C LYS A 238 -5.01 8.46 23.20
N ASP A 239 -3.94 7.82 22.72
CA ASP A 239 -3.97 6.38 22.47
C ASP A 239 -3.68 5.56 23.74
N ALA A 240 -3.48 4.25 23.54
CA ALA A 240 -3.22 3.30 24.62
C ALA A 240 -1.90 3.59 25.37
N ASP A 241 -0.91 4.22 24.72
CA ASP A 241 0.38 4.60 25.31
C ASP A 241 0.32 6.01 25.91
N GLY A 242 -0.82 6.68 25.81
CA GLY A 242 -1.01 8.05 26.28
C GLY A 242 -0.48 9.11 25.32
N ASP A 243 -0.15 8.76 24.07
CA ASP A 243 0.33 9.72 23.09
C ASP A 243 -0.82 10.61 22.60
N ASN A 244 -0.62 11.92 22.73
CA ASN A 244 -1.52 12.93 22.17
C ASN A 244 -1.29 13.11 20.66
N PHE A 245 -2.06 14.01 20.04
CA PHE A 245 -1.99 14.24 18.60
C PHE A 245 -0.58 14.71 18.16
N VAL A 246 0.05 15.59 18.94
CA VAL A 246 1.38 16.12 18.64
C VAL A 246 2.48 15.06 18.78
N SER A 247 2.40 14.15 19.76
CA SER A 247 3.29 12.97 19.83
C SER A 247 3.15 12.06 18.60
N LYS A 248 1.92 11.79 18.18
CA LYS A 248 1.63 10.91 17.02
C LYS A 248 2.17 11.49 15.71
N ILE A 249 2.03 12.79 15.49
CA ILE A 249 2.57 13.45 14.30
C ILE A 249 4.11 13.54 14.38
N ALA A 250 4.68 13.78 15.56
CA ALA A 250 6.13 13.78 15.81
C ALA A 250 6.78 12.43 15.49
N PHE A 251 6.10 11.32 15.80
CA PHE A 251 6.59 9.96 15.53
C PHE A 251 6.53 9.57 14.05
N ASN A 252 5.78 10.31 13.22
CA ASN A 252 5.55 9.95 11.83
C ASN A 252 6.56 10.62 10.89
N SER A 253 7.52 9.83 10.40
CA SER A 253 8.58 10.31 9.49
C SER A 253 8.12 10.65 8.07
N LYS A 254 6.84 10.43 7.72
CA LYS A 254 6.30 10.72 6.38
C LYS A 254 5.69 12.12 6.27
N VAL A 255 5.51 12.81 7.39
CA VAL A 255 5.01 14.18 7.42
C VAL A 255 6.08 15.12 6.89
N LYS A 256 5.68 16.10 6.07
CA LYS A 256 6.60 17.10 5.52
C LYS A 256 6.59 18.35 6.38
N TYR A 257 7.73 19.03 6.46
CA TYR A 257 7.90 20.29 7.20
C TYR A 257 6.76 21.30 6.93
N ASN A 258 6.40 21.52 5.66
CA ASN A 258 5.32 22.46 5.34
C ASN A 258 3.97 22.05 5.97
N CYS A 259 3.63 20.76 6.00
CA CYS A 259 2.41 20.31 6.68
C CYS A 259 2.50 20.50 8.19
N LEU A 260 3.67 20.24 8.80
CA LEU A 260 3.88 20.47 10.22
C LEU A 260 3.75 21.96 10.57
N LYS A 261 4.32 22.83 9.75
CA LYS A 261 4.30 24.28 9.97
C LYS A 261 2.87 24.81 10.00
N GLU A 262 2.05 24.44 9.03
CA GLU A 262 0.64 24.85 8.96
C GLU A 262 -0.20 24.28 10.12
N LEU A 263 0.12 23.07 10.59
CA LEU A 263 -0.60 22.43 11.69
C LEU A 263 -0.18 22.95 13.07
N LEU A 264 1.11 23.19 13.28
CA LEU A 264 1.70 23.44 14.60
C LEU A 264 2.19 24.87 14.80
N GLY A 265 2.57 25.57 13.72
CA GLY A 265 3.30 26.83 13.78
C GLY A 265 2.43 28.08 13.79
N ASP A 266 1.47 28.16 12.87
CA ASP A 266 0.78 29.44 12.59
C ASP A 266 -0.50 29.66 13.41
N GLY A 267 -0.98 28.64 14.14
CA GLY A 267 -2.21 28.74 14.95
C GLY A 267 -3.51 28.74 14.11
N ASP A 268 -3.40 28.72 12.79
CA ASP A 268 -4.52 28.81 11.87
C ASP A 268 -5.39 27.55 11.86
N LEU A 269 -4.77 26.36 11.85
CA LEU A 269 -5.49 25.09 11.82
C LEU A 269 -5.73 24.53 13.22
N ILE A 270 -4.69 24.50 14.06
CA ILE A 270 -4.77 24.06 15.45
C ILE A 270 -4.44 25.25 16.35
N PRO A 271 -5.26 25.58 17.35
CA PRO A 271 -4.97 26.68 18.25
C PRO A 271 -3.60 26.53 18.92
N THR A 272 -2.83 27.62 18.99
CA THR A 272 -1.46 27.60 19.51
C THR A 272 -1.40 27.10 20.95
N ASP A 273 -2.35 27.50 21.80
CA ASP A 273 -2.48 27.04 23.18
C ASP A 273 -2.61 25.51 23.27
N VAL A 274 -3.45 24.91 22.43
CA VAL A 274 -3.61 23.44 22.35
C VAL A 274 -2.29 22.77 21.96
N VAL A 275 -1.59 23.31 20.96
CA VAL A 275 -0.29 22.76 20.52
C VAL A 275 0.73 22.86 21.65
N GLN A 276 0.85 24.03 22.31
CA GLN A 276 1.81 24.25 23.39
C GLN A 276 1.53 23.36 24.61
N GLU A 277 0.26 23.18 24.98
CA GLU A 277 -0.14 22.25 26.05
C GLU A 277 0.29 20.82 25.72
N GLN A 278 0.00 20.35 24.50
CA GLN A 278 0.37 19.00 24.07
C GLN A 278 1.88 18.79 23.93
N LEU A 279 2.66 19.81 23.57
CA LEU A 279 4.12 19.75 23.54
C LEU A 279 4.73 19.54 24.94
N LEU A 280 4.05 20.00 25.98
CA LEU A 280 4.48 19.88 27.38
C LEU A 280 3.89 18.66 28.09
N GLU A 281 3.10 17.85 27.40
CA GLU A 281 2.46 16.68 27.97
C GLU A 281 3.30 15.42 27.74
N LYS A 282 3.59 14.70 28.82
CA LYS A 282 4.26 13.39 28.77
C LYS A 282 3.25 12.27 28.53
N ASN A 283 3.63 11.29 27.71
CA ASN A 283 2.87 10.05 27.57
C ASN A 283 3.07 9.11 28.79
N GLN A 284 2.52 7.89 28.73
CA GLN A 284 2.67 6.91 29.82
C GLN A 284 4.10 6.45 30.04
N ASN A 285 4.99 6.57 29.06
CA ASN A 285 6.42 6.25 29.18
C ASN A 285 7.26 7.45 29.64
N GLY A 286 6.64 8.60 29.87
CA GLY A 286 7.35 9.83 30.23
C GLY A 286 7.99 10.55 29.05
N ASP A 287 7.68 10.17 27.81
CA ASP A 287 8.21 10.78 26.61
C ASP A 287 7.44 12.05 26.24
N TYR A 288 8.16 13.07 25.78
CA TYR A 288 7.59 14.27 25.17
C TYR A 288 7.51 14.13 23.64
N PRO A 289 6.63 14.88 22.96
CA PRO A 289 6.63 14.96 21.50
C PRO A 289 8.00 15.28 20.88
N LEU A 290 8.80 16.14 21.54
CA LEU A 290 10.16 16.46 21.08
C LEU A 290 11.07 15.23 21.00
N MET A 291 10.97 14.27 21.92
CA MET A 291 11.75 13.03 21.88
C MET A 291 11.45 12.24 20.61
N PHE A 292 10.17 12.09 20.27
CA PHE A 292 9.76 11.46 19.01
C PHE A 292 10.22 12.26 17.79
N ALA A 293 10.14 13.58 17.85
CA ALA A 293 10.56 14.44 16.75
C ALA A 293 12.07 14.31 16.48
N LEU A 294 12.88 14.37 17.53
CA LEU A 294 14.32 14.16 17.49
C LEU A 294 14.67 12.81 16.87
N TRP A 295 13.87 11.77 17.08
CA TRP A 295 14.09 10.44 16.52
C TRP A 295 13.58 10.24 15.08
N LYS A 296 12.44 10.84 14.72
CA LYS A 296 11.68 10.46 13.52
C LYS A 296 11.58 11.55 12.45
N GLN A 297 11.83 12.81 12.78
CA GLN A 297 11.68 13.89 11.80
C GLN A 297 12.90 13.98 10.89
N SER A 298 12.65 14.40 9.64
CA SER A 298 13.65 14.38 8.57
C SER A 298 14.41 15.70 8.38
N SER A 299 14.14 16.72 9.19
CA SER A 299 14.87 17.99 9.13
C SER A 299 14.89 18.68 10.49
N ILE A 300 15.88 19.55 10.70
CA ILE A 300 16.03 20.32 11.94
C ILE A 300 14.90 21.34 12.08
N GLU A 301 14.45 21.93 10.98
CA GLU A 301 13.31 22.86 10.95
C GLU A 301 12.02 22.19 11.39
N ALA A 302 11.81 20.92 11.01
CA ALA A 302 10.67 20.14 11.50
C ALA A 302 10.77 19.87 13.01
N ILE A 303 11.97 19.58 13.52
CA ILE A 303 12.21 19.35 14.96
C ILE A 303 11.93 20.62 15.76
N HIS A 304 12.31 21.80 15.25
CA HIS A 304 12.06 23.08 15.91
C HIS A 304 10.58 23.34 16.19
N LEU A 305 9.67 22.84 15.35
CA LEU A 305 8.22 22.98 15.57
C LEU A 305 7.71 22.19 16.79
N PHE A 306 8.52 21.30 17.36
CA PHE A 306 8.22 20.54 18.57
C PHE A 306 8.91 21.09 19.82
N ILE A 307 9.53 22.28 19.74
CA ILE A 307 10.08 22.98 20.89
C ILE A 307 9.01 23.98 21.37
N PRO A 308 8.51 23.86 22.61
CA PRO A 308 7.53 24.80 23.13
C PRO A 308 8.08 26.23 23.12
N SER A 309 7.30 27.20 22.64
CA SER A 309 7.72 28.60 22.53
C SER A 309 7.68 29.33 23.87
N PHE A 310 6.85 28.86 24.81
CA PHE A 310 6.66 29.47 26.13
C PHE A 310 7.16 28.53 27.24
N LEU A 311 8.47 28.30 27.29
CA LEU A 311 9.09 27.56 28.39
C LEU A 311 9.39 28.52 29.55
N ALA A 312 8.65 28.38 30.66
CA ALA A 312 8.97 29.09 31.90
C ALA A 312 10.35 28.69 32.45
N ASN A 313 10.73 27.42 32.28
CA ASN A 313 12.04 26.87 32.62
C ASN A 313 12.54 25.97 31.49
N PRO A 314 13.25 26.52 30.48
CA PRO A 314 13.76 25.74 29.35
C PRO A 314 14.68 24.60 29.79
N THR A 315 15.45 24.83 30.85
CA THR A 315 16.46 23.92 31.37
C THR A 315 15.86 22.59 31.83
N GLU A 316 14.74 22.60 32.55
CA GLU A 316 14.06 21.36 32.98
C GLU A 316 13.53 20.53 31.80
N PHE A 317 13.01 21.22 30.77
CA PHE A 317 12.50 20.55 29.58
C PHE A 317 13.62 19.88 28.79
N TRP A 318 14.77 20.55 28.60
CA TRP A 318 15.92 19.98 27.89
C TRP A 318 16.70 18.96 28.70
N HIS A 319 16.53 18.91 30.01
CA HIS A 319 17.15 17.92 30.91
C HIS A 319 16.24 16.74 31.23
N CYS A 320 15.08 16.65 30.58
CA CYS A 320 14.14 15.58 30.87
C CYS A 320 14.69 14.21 30.44
N VAL A 321 14.42 13.22 31.29
CA VAL A 321 14.55 11.80 30.98
C VAL A 321 13.16 11.18 31.04
N ASN A 322 12.95 10.13 30.26
CA ASN A 322 11.72 9.35 30.32
C ASN A 322 11.75 8.34 31.48
N LYS A 323 10.72 7.48 31.61
CA LYS A 323 10.65 6.47 32.69
C LYS A 323 11.71 5.38 32.60
N PHE A 324 12.45 5.31 31.51
CA PHE A 324 13.54 4.36 31.28
C PHE A 324 14.91 5.05 31.35
N ASP A 325 14.96 6.24 31.96
CA ASP A 325 16.15 7.08 32.09
C ASP A 325 16.79 7.45 30.73
N MET A 326 16.04 7.37 29.61
CA MET A 326 16.57 7.73 28.30
C MET A 326 16.52 9.26 28.11
N PRO A 327 17.68 9.94 27.92
CA PRO A 327 17.73 11.38 27.67
C PRO A 327 17.36 11.74 26.23
N LEU A 328 17.10 13.04 25.97
CA LEU A 328 16.86 13.58 24.61
C LEU A 328 17.99 13.25 23.62
N LEU A 329 19.24 13.23 24.12
CA LEU A 329 20.41 12.87 23.32
C LEU A 329 20.27 11.49 22.68
N ASP A 330 19.67 10.55 23.40
CA ASP A 330 19.50 9.17 22.97
C ASP A 330 18.54 9.06 21.78
N TYR A 331 17.47 9.86 21.79
CA TYR A 331 16.52 9.96 20.69
C TYR A 331 17.15 10.60 19.45
N ALA A 332 17.91 11.68 19.64
CA ALA A 332 18.60 12.37 18.55
C ALA A 332 19.61 11.45 17.84
N LEU A 333 20.40 10.69 18.60
CA LEU A 333 21.40 9.75 18.05
C LEU A 333 20.76 8.55 17.33
N ARG A 334 19.51 8.20 17.65
CA ARG A 334 18.75 7.15 16.95
C ARG A 334 18.18 7.62 15.61
N ASN A 335 18.20 8.91 15.32
CA ASN A 335 17.65 9.45 14.09
C ASN A 335 18.60 9.24 12.92
N THR A 336 18.16 8.43 11.96
CA THR A 336 18.95 8.12 10.75
C THR A 336 18.59 8.99 9.56
N LEU A 337 17.65 9.93 9.72
CA LEU A 337 17.12 10.76 8.63
C LEU A 337 17.80 12.14 8.56
N ILE A 338 18.44 12.56 9.65
CA ILE A 338 19.17 13.81 9.75
C ILE A 338 20.64 13.54 10.06
N ASP A 339 21.48 14.51 9.70
CA ASP A 339 22.87 14.48 10.08
C ASP A 339 23.03 14.59 11.59
N VAL A 340 23.85 13.71 12.17
CA VAL A 340 24.05 13.62 13.62
C VAL A 340 24.67 14.93 14.14
N SER A 341 25.59 15.54 13.39
CA SER A 341 26.23 16.81 13.81
C SER A 341 25.19 17.93 13.95
N SER A 342 24.23 18.01 13.02
CA SER A 342 23.12 18.97 13.07
C SER A 342 22.24 18.79 14.31
N SER A 343 21.96 17.53 14.68
CA SER A 343 21.16 17.21 15.87
C SER A 343 21.90 17.53 17.17
N LEU A 344 23.19 17.18 17.22
CA LEU A 344 24.04 17.47 18.38
C LEU A 344 24.24 18.98 18.56
N LYS A 345 24.36 19.73 17.46
CA LYS A 345 24.42 21.20 17.50
C LYS A 345 23.13 21.77 18.10
N LEU A 346 21.97 21.34 17.63
CA LEU A 346 20.68 21.74 18.20
C LEU A 346 20.61 21.47 19.71
N LEU A 347 20.97 20.26 20.14
CA LEU A 347 20.95 19.90 21.57
C LEU A 347 21.94 20.74 22.39
N LYS A 348 23.17 20.93 21.90
CA LYS A 348 24.20 21.73 22.58
C LYS A 348 23.81 23.20 22.74
N GLU A 349 23.07 23.75 21.78
CA GLU A 349 22.56 25.12 21.85
C GLU A 349 21.46 25.32 22.89
N ASN A 350 20.81 24.24 23.34
CA ASN A 350 19.65 24.30 24.24
C ASN A 350 19.87 23.64 25.62
N ILE A 351 20.86 22.76 25.76
CA ILE A 351 21.23 22.11 27.03
C ILE A 351 22.33 22.91 27.71
N ASP A 352 22.23 23.13 29.02
CA ASP A 352 23.25 23.81 29.81
C ASP A 352 24.61 23.09 29.72
N GLU A 353 25.71 23.85 29.67
CA GLU A 353 27.06 23.30 29.51
C GLU A 353 27.42 22.25 30.59
N SER A 354 26.99 22.45 31.84
CA SER A 354 27.20 21.49 32.93
C SER A 354 26.53 20.15 32.63
N LYS A 355 25.29 20.17 32.15
CA LYS A 355 24.50 18.96 31.85
C LYS A 355 24.89 18.33 30.52
N TRP A 356 25.28 19.13 29.55
CA TRP A 356 25.90 18.66 28.32
C TRP A 356 27.17 17.87 28.61
N ASN A 357 28.03 18.40 29.49
CA ASN A 357 29.23 17.71 29.94
C ASN A 357 28.88 16.43 30.70
N GLU A 358 27.84 16.43 31.53
CA GLU A 358 27.32 15.21 32.17
C GLU A 358 26.94 14.16 31.13
N PHE A 359 26.14 14.49 30.11
CA PHE A 359 25.76 13.52 29.06
C PHE A 359 26.93 12.95 28.27
N ILE A 360 27.99 13.74 28.03
CA ILE A 360 29.21 13.26 27.37
C ILE A 360 30.02 12.35 28.31
N VAL A 361 30.05 12.65 29.60
CA VAL A 361 30.88 11.97 30.61
C VAL A 361 30.19 10.74 31.20
N THR A 362 28.85 10.72 31.29
CA THR A 362 28.06 9.57 31.74
C THR A 362 28.16 8.48 30.68
N GLN A 363 29.21 7.68 30.79
CA GLN A 363 29.39 6.41 30.11
C GLN A 363 28.32 5.42 30.61
N GLU A 364 27.08 5.55 30.14
CA GLU A 364 26.12 4.46 30.28
C GLU A 364 26.54 3.29 29.37
N THR A 365 27.41 2.44 29.92
CA THR A 365 27.54 0.96 29.83
C THR A 365 27.35 0.19 28.51
N TRP A 366 27.13 0.83 27.37
CA TRP A 366 27.16 0.21 26.03
C TRP A 366 28.12 0.91 25.05
N VAL A 367 28.89 1.90 25.52
CA VAL A 367 30.05 2.40 24.80
C VAL A 367 31.23 1.48 25.15
N CYS A 368 31.48 0.46 24.34
CA CYS A 368 32.73 -0.28 24.45
C CYS A 368 33.86 0.63 23.94
N ASP A 369 34.60 1.26 24.85
CA ASP A 369 35.87 1.90 24.52
C ASP A 369 36.87 0.83 24.08
N PHE A 370 37.13 0.77 22.78
CA PHE A 370 38.25 0.02 22.23
C PHE A 370 39.39 0.99 21.95
N ASN A 371 40.44 0.93 22.76
CA ASN A 371 41.73 1.53 22.41
C ASN A 371 42.34 0.74 21.24
N ILE A 372 42.04 1.14 20.00
CA ILE A 372 42.67 0.56 18.81
C ILE A 372 43.92 1.37 18.50
N HIS A 373 45.09 0.81 18.81
CA HIS A 373 46.37 1.36 18.36
C HIS A 373 46.54 1.12 16.86
N ILE A 374 46.22 2.12 16.04
CA ILE A 374 46.53 2.06 14.60
C ILE A 374 48.02 2.37 14.42
N HIS A 375 48.82 1.33 14.18
CA HIS A 375 50.20 1.49 13.72
C HIS A 375 50.21 1.84 12.23
N SER A 376 50.40 3.12 11.93
CA SER A 376 50.78 3.55 10.58
C SER A 376 52.22 3.11 10.30
N TYR A 377 52.45 2.33 9.24
CA TYR A 377 53.75 1.79 8.87
C TYR A 377 54.78 2.85 8.40
N LYS A 378 54.51 4.15 8.57
CA LYS A 378 55.47 5.23 8.29
C LYS A 378 55.54 6.26 9.45
N LYS A 379 56.43 5.96 10.40
CA LYS A 379 57.27 6.86 11.22
C LYS A 379 56.68 8.03 12.03
N LYS A 380 55.37 8.14 12.29
CA LYS A 380 54.88 8.92 13.45
C LYS A 380 53.75 8.18 14.16
N LYS A 381 53.92 7.94 15.47
CA LYS A 381 52.82 7.50 16.35
C LYS A 381 51.85 8.65 16.45
N LEU A 382 50.71 8.55 15.78
CA LEU A 382 49.57 9.40 16.03
C LEU A 382 48.70 8.66 17.06
N LEU A 383 48.57 9.20 18.26
CA LEU A 383 47.63 8.68 19.25
C LEU A 383 46.25 9.21 18.85
N LEU A 384 45.41 8.36 18.30
CA LEU A 384 44.01 8.67 18.01
C LEU A 384 43.15 7.95 19.04
N THR A 385 42.47 8.71 19.88
CA THR A 385 41.45 8.19 20.77
C THR A 385 40.17 8.09 19.95
N MET A 386 39.67 6.88 19.75
CA MET A 386 38.46 6.61 18.98
C MET A 386 37.42 6.04 19.93
N SER A 387 36.32 6.76 20.14
CA SER A 387 35.20 6.27 20.93
C SER A 387 34.18 5.63 20.00
N VAL A 388 33.80 4.39 20.30
CA VAL A 388 32.87 3.60 19.51
C VAL A 388 31.55 3.54 20.25
N VAL A 389 30.55 4.25 19.73
CA VAL A 389 29.21 4.27 20.35
C VAL A 389 28.36 3.21 19.65
N PHE A 390 27.93 2.20 20.41
CA PHE A 390 27.00 1.18 19.93
C PHE A 390 25.58 1.68 20.14
N ILE A 391 24.88 1.96 19.04
CA ILE A 391 23.46 2.31 19.11
C ILE A 391 22.69 1.32 18.24
N ALA A 392 21.84 0.52 18.89
CA ALA A 392 20.79 -0.29 18.25
C ALA A 392 21.23 -1.07 16.98
N LYS A 393 22.28 -1.90 17.09
CA LYS A 393 22.83 -2.78 16.03
C LYS A 393 23.62 -2.08 14.90
N ARG A 394 23.86 -0.76 14.97
CA ARG A 394 24.83 -0.05 14.12
C ARG A 394 26.03 0.40 14.96
N ILE A 395 27.22 0.34 14.36
CA ILE A 395 28.46 0.82 14.98
C ILE A 395 28.73 2.20 14.42
N HIS A 396 28.65 3.22 15.26
CA HIS A 396 29.03 4.59 14.89
C HIS A 396 30.41 4.89 15.49
N PHE A 397 31.33 5.35 14.65
CA PHE A 397 32.69 5.73 15.05
C PHE A 397 32.76 7.25 15.18
N PHE A 398 33.14 7.73 16.35
CA PHE A 398 33.40 9.16 16.58
C PHE A 398 34.89 9.36 16.81
N PHE A 399 35.46 10.33 16.10
CA PHE A 399 36.87 10.70 16.22
C PHE A 399 36.96 12.04 16.95
N PHE A 400 37.60 12.04 18.11
CA PHE A 400 37.86 13.25 18.88
C PHE A 400 39.34 13.62 18.74
N THR A 401 39.60 14.86 18.33
CA THR A 401 40.91 15.50 18.53
C THR A 401 40.71 16.73 19.41
N THR A 402 41.76 17.18 20.10
CA THR A 402 41.71 18.35 20.99
C THR A 402 41.37 19.66 20.28
N SER A 403 41.25 19.68 18.95
CA SER A 403 41.01 20.90 18.16
C SER A 403 39.96 20.78 17.05
N SER A 404 39.34 19.61 16.81
CA SER A 404 38.25 19.48 15.82
C SER A 404 37.37 18.24 16.05
N PHE A 405 36.11 18.35 15.62
CA PHE A 405 35.13 17.26 15.59
C PHE A 405 34.96 16.79 14.14
N ASP A 406 35.45 15.59 13.82
CA ASP A 406 35.29 15.00 12.49
C ASP A 406 34.44 13.72 12.59
N TYR A 407 33.31 13.72 11.89
CA TYR A 407 32.39 12.58 11.82
C TYR A 407 32.73 11.68 10.62
N VAL A 408 32.85 10.38 10.86
CA VAL A 408 33.04 9.38 9.79
C VAL A 408 32.06 8.23 10.00
N ALA A 409 31.07 8.12 9.11
CA ALA A 409 30.20 6.95 9.05
C ALA A 409 30.89 5.83 8.26
N ILE A 410 31.03 4.64 8.84
CA ILE A 410 31.53 3.44 8.16
C ILE A 410 30.39 2.42 8.04
N ASP A 411 30.07 2.02 6.81
CA ASP A 411 29.04 1.01 6.55
C ASP A 411 29.66 -0.40 6.56
N LEU A 412 29.19 -1.27 7.48
CA LEU A 412 29.76 -2.60 7.69
C LEU A 412 28.96 -3.68 6.95
N LYS A 413 29.56 -4.29 5.92
CA LYS A 413 28.98 -5.49 5.28
C LYS A 413 29.37 -6.76 6.04
N LYS A 414 28.38 -7.49 6.57
CA LYS A 414 28.59 -8.83 7.15
C LYS A 414 28.95 -9.85 6.05
N LYS A 415 30.14 -10.45 6.13
CA LYS A 415 30.44 -11.72 5.46
C LYS A 415 30.57 -12.83 6.51
N LYS A 416 29.68 -13.82 6.47
CA LYS A 416 29.81 -15.05 7.27
C LYS A 416 30.76 -16.02 6.54
N LYS A 417 31.87 -16.38 7.17
CA LYS A 417 32.65 -17.57 6.81
C LYS A 417 33.00 -18.33 8.09
N LYS A 418 32.62 -19.61 8.14
CA LYS A 418 32.96 -20.64 9.13
C LYS A 418 33.27 -20.12 10.54
N GLY A 419 32.22 -19.91 11.34
CA GLY A 419 32.32 -19.82 12.81
C GLY A 419 32.98 -18.57 13.40
N ARG A 420 33.46 -17.61 12.58
CA ARG A 420 33.97 -16.31 13.07
C ARG A 420 33.40 -15.17 12.24
N VAL A 421 32.94 -14.12 12.92
CA VAL A 421 32.47 -12.88 12.28
C VAL A 421 33.69 -11.99 12.09
N TYR A 422 34.04 -11.68 10.85
CA TYR A 422 35.07 -10.70 10.52
C TYR A 422 34.38 -9.39 10.13
N ILE A 423 34.76 -8.30 10.79
CA ILE A 423 34.36 -6.94 10.42
C ILE A 423 35.52 -6.34 9.64
N ALA A 424 35.33 -6.12 8.33
CA ALA A 424 36.32 -5.44 7.49
C ALA A 424 35.84 -4.01 7.20
N ALA A 425 36.64 -3.02 7.59
CA ALA A 425 36.43 -1.63 7.20
C ALA A 425 36.95 -1.44 5.76
N LEU A 426 36.07 -1.03 4.85
CA LEU A 426 36.40 -0.73 3.45
C LEU A 426 36.36 0.80 3.26
N GLY A 427 37.53 1.43 3.37
CA GLY A 427 37.79 2.80 2.91
C GLY A 427 37.52 3.91 3.93
N ILE A 428 38.55 4.73 4.19
CA ILE A 428 38.42 6.05 4.83
C ILE A 428 38.30 7.06 3.68
N TYR A 429 37.14 7.71 3.54
CA TYR A 429 36.99 8.83 2.61
C TYR A 429 37.20 10.14 3.37
N LYS A 430 38.27 10.86 3.04
CA LYS A 430 38.52 12.21 3.53
C LYS A 430 37.68 13.18 2.71
N LEU A 431 36.64 13.77 3.30
CA LEU A 431 35.94 14.90 2.68
C LEU A 431 36.90 16.09 2.67
N LYS A 432 37.38 16.44 1.48
CA LYS A 432 38.24 17.59 1.25
C LYS A 432 37.32 18.80 1.11
N THR A 433 37.30 19.69 2.10
CA THR A 433 36.69 21.02 1.94
C THR A 433 37.58 21.83 1.01
N GLU A 434 37.09 22.12 -0.21
CA GLU A 434 37.72 23.08 -1.11
C GLU A 434 37.47 24.50 -0.58
N SER A 435 38.51 25.12 -0.04
CA SER A 435 38.65 26.57 0.01
C SER A 435 39.89 26.93 -0.78
N GLY A 436 39.70 27.43 -2.00
CA GLY A 436 40.79 27.86 -2.87
C GLY A 436 41.44 29.16 -2.42
N ARG A 437 42.70 29.35 -2.82
CA ARG A 437 43.24 30.59 -3.39
C ARG A 437 44.62 30.30 -4.02
N ALA A 438 44.79 30.75 -5.25
CA ALA A 438 46.09 31.03 -5.88
C ALA A 438 46.55 32.44 -5.47
N PRO A 439 47.81 32.87 -5.73
CA PRO A 439 48.98 32.11 -6.14
C PRO A 439 49.87 31.65 -4.97
#